data_AF-A0A7S0NBX8-F1
#
_entry.id   AF-A0A7S0NBX8-F1
#
_cell.length_a   1.000
_cell.length_b   1.000
_cell.length_c   1.000
_cell.angle_alpha   90.00
_cell.angle_beta   90.00
_cell.angle_gamma   90.00
#
_symmetry.space_group_name_H-M   'P 1'
#
loop_
_entity.id
_entity.type
_entity.pdbx_description
1 polymer ?
#
loop_
_entity_poly.entity_id
_entity_poly.type
_entity_poly.pdbx_seq_one_letter_code
_entity_poly.pdbx_strand_id
1 'polypeptide(L)'
;FGQKGYMDYVPGGPFQTLSQKYCKDCKFVDALAVPLVIHREDLKKIAPLWLSITEEIRRDKPNWLPAWLAPNFALSWTAEMYGYIFAAARLGIKHTVSDRAQEIVGFNKKVAAPILHYSLKIDVGDGKSWHKYFENAGTVIPEPSPKTDDVKKRLLHELKEARDKLGSTKKVWGTASYFAAEP
;
A
#
# COMPACT_ATOMS: atom_id res chain seq x y z
N PHE A 1 -3.03 21.13 -10.25
CA PHE A 1 -2.96 19.71 -9.86
C PHE A 1 -2.63 19.64 -8.37
N GLY A 2 -3.20 18.67 -7.64
CA GLY A 2 -3.27 18.63 -6.17
C GLY A 2 -1.95 18.35 -5.46
N GLN A 3 -2.03 17.97 -4.18
CA GLN A 3 -0.83 17.64 -3.39
C GLN A 3 -0.13 16.38 -3.94
N LYS A 4 1.22 16.40 -3.99
CA LYS A 4 2.05 15.28 -4.45
C LYS A 4 2.06 14.17 -3.40
N GLY A 5 1.98 12.92 -3.84
CA GLY A 5 2.17 11.74 -2.99
C GLY A 5 2.60 10.52 -3.81
N TYR A 6 2.61 9.34 -3.20
CA TYR A 6 3.25 8.13 -3.76
C TYR A 6 2.84 7.79 -5.19
N MET A 7 1.57 7.99 -5.54
CA MET A 7 1.05 7.65 -6.87
C MET A 7 1.45 8.66 -7.96
N ASP A 8 2.01 9.82 -7.61
CA ASP A 8 2.39 10.89 -8.55
C ASP A 8 3.69 10.61 -9.30
N TYR A 9 4.44 9.60 -8.87
CA TYR A 9 5.80 9.38 -9.35
C TYR A 9 5.78 8.67 -10.70
N VAL A 10 5.72 9.45 -11.79
CA VAL A 10 6.44 9.29 -13.08
C VAL A 10 5.66 10.00 -14.21
N PRO A 11 6.25 10.96 -14.95
CA PRO A 11 5.67 11.50 -16.18
C PRO A 11 5.40 10.38 -17.20
N GLY A 12 4.20 10.35 -17.78
CA GLY A 12 3.72 9.25 -18.64
C GLY A 12 3.32 7.98 -17.87
N GLY A 13 3.35 8.02 -16.53
CA GLY A 13 2.92 6.93 -15.67
C GLY A 13 1.40 6.77 -15.58
N PRO A 14 0.92 5.68 -14.94
CA PRO A 14 -0.51 5.39 -14.82
C PRO A 14 -1.32 6.54 -14.24
N PHE A 15 -0.81 7.23 -13.21
CA PHE A 15 -1.52 8.34 -12.58
C PHE A 15 -1.84 9.46 -13.55
N GLN A 16 -0.87 9.90 -14.36
CA GLN A 16 -1.08 10.95 -15.35
C GLN A 16 -2.11 10.51 -16.40
N THR A 17 -1.92 9.34 -17.01
CA THR A 17 -2.81 8.85 -18.08
C THR A 17 -4.23 8.58 -17.58
N LEU A 18 -4.37 7.95 -16.41
CA LEU A 18 -5.68 7.70 -15.82
C LEU A 18 -6.34 9.00 -15.36
N SER A 19 -5.60 9.97 -14.81
CA SER A 19 -6.18 11.26 -14.42
C SER A 19 -6.78 12.02 -15.63
N GLN A 20 -6.14 11.95 -16.80
CA GLN A 20 -6.65 12.56 -18.04
C GLN A 20 -7.94 11.89 -18.52
N LYS A 21 -8.09 10.58 -18.32
CA LYS A 21 -9.28 9.81 -18.70
C LYS A 21 -10.43 9.99 -17.69
N TYR A 22 -10.14 9.75 -16.41
CA TYR A 22 -11.15 9.65 -15.35
C TYR A 22 -11.46 10.97 -14.66
N CYS A 23 -10.60 11.97 -14.79
CA CYS A 23 -10.70 13.25 -14.09
C CYS A 23 -10.52 14.47 -15.01
N LYS A 24 -10.89 14.35 -16.30
CA LYS A 24 -10.78 15.43 -17.29
C LYS A 24 -11.38 16.77 -16.82
N ASP A 25 -12.53 16.72 -16.15
CA ASP A 25 -13.25 17.90 -15.68
C ASP A 25 -13.08 18.15 -14.16
N CYS A 26 -12.17 17.43 -13.51
CA CYS A 26 -11.94 17.61 -12.08
C CYS A 26 -11.15 18.88 -11.81
N LYS A 27 -11.59 19.67 -10.82
CA LYS A 27 -10.93 20.91 -10.41
C LYS A 27 -9.56 20.65 -9.74
N PHE A 28 -9.40 19.48 -9.13
CA PHE A 28 -8.16 19.02 -8.52
C PHE A 28 -8.14 17.49 -8.47
N VAL A 29 -6.95 16.91 -8.38
CA VAL A 29 -6.71 15.47 -8.17
C VAL A 29 -5.48 15.38 -7.28
N ASP A 30 -5.63 14.77 -6.10
CA ASP A 30 -4.54 14.56 -5.15
C ASP A 30 -3.93 13.17 -5.39
N ALA A 31 -2.61 13.07 -5.50
CA ALA A 31 -1.93 11.82 -5.81
C ALA A 31 -1.61 11.04 -4.53
N LEU A 32 -2.55 10.23 -4.05
CA LEU A 32 -2.50 9.66 -2.69
C LEU A 32 -2.14 8.18 -2.68
N ALA A 33 -1.70 7.70 -1.53
CA ALA A 33 -1.59 6.29 -1.21
C ALA A 33 -2.15 5.99 0.20
N VAL A 34 -1.80 4.83 0.72
CA VAL A 34 -2.24 4.31 2.01
C VAL A 34 -1.31 4.74 3.15
N PRO A 35 -1.82 4.84 4.38
CA PRO A 35 -3.22 4.67 4.78
C PRO A 35 -4.06 5.92 4.49
N LEU A 36 -5.35 5.68 4.28
CA LEU A 36 -6.37 6.71 4.11
C LEU A 36 -7.23 6.76 5.36
N VAL A 37 -7.47 7.96 5.89
CA VAL A 37 -8.46 8.21 6.94
C VAL A 37 -9.58 9.02 6.34
N ILE A 38 -10.77 8.42 6.25
CA ILE A 38 -11.92 9.00 5.55
C ILE A 38 -13.02 9.26 6.57
N HIS A 39 -13.56 10.48 6.56
CA HIS A 39 -14.72 10.80 7.39
C HIS A 39 -15.93 9.96 6.94
N ARG A 40 -16.73 9.45 7.89
CA ARG A 40 -17.84 8.51 7.62
C ARG A 40 -18.82 9.03 6.56
N GLU A 41 -19.17 10.31 6.63
CA GLU A 41 -20.13 10.90 5.69
C GLU A 41 -19.54 11.11 4.29
N ASP A 42 -18.23 11.27 4.18
CA ASP A 42 -17.55 11.33 2.88
C ASP A 42 -17.41 9.94 2.28
N LEU A 43 -17.14 8.92 3.12
CA LEU A 43 -17.11 7.53 2.67
C LEU A 43 -18.43 7.11 2.03
N LYS A 44 -19.59 7.48 2.61
CA LYS A 44 -20.90 7.18 2.02
C LYS A 44 -21.08 7.79 0.63
N LYS A 45 -20.56 9.01 0.42
CA LYS A 45 -20.62 9.70 -0.89
C LYS A 45 -19.65 9.09 -1.89
N ILE A 46 -18.44 8.76 -1.44
CA ILE A 46 -17.34 8.27 -2.28
C ILE A 46 -17.59 6.82 -2.71
N ALA A 47 -18.07 5.95 -1.81
CA ALA A 47 -18.08 4.51 -2.01
C ALA A 47 -18.75 4.03 -3.32
N PRO A 48 -19.93 4.56 -3.74
CA PRO A 48 -20.54 4.12 -5.00
C PRO A 48 -19.68 4.46 -6.21
N LEU A 49 -19.11 5.67 -6.23
CA LEU A 49 -18.29 6.14 -7.34
C LEU A 49 -16.90 5.49 -7.33
N TRP A 50 -16.33 5.27 -6.16
CA TRP A 50 -15.09 4.52 -5.97
C TRP A 50 -15.22 3.13 -6.57
N LEU A 51 -16.24 2.36 -6.17
CA LEU A 51 -16.47 1.02 -6.71
C LEU A 51 -16.61 1.05 -8.23
N SER A 52 -17.47 1.93 -8.75
CA SER A 52 -17.72 2.06 -10.20
C SER A 52 -16.45 2.36 -11.00
N ILE A 53 -15.65 3.33 -10.57
CA ILE A 53 -14.40 3.71 -11.25
C ILE A 53 -13.36 2.59 -11.13
N THR A 54 -13.23 1.94 -9.98
CA THR A 54 -12.29 0.82 -9.80
C THR A 54 -12.61 -0.32 -10.77
N GLU A 55 -13.89 -0.65 -10.94
CA GLU A 55 -14.29 -1.65 -11.92
C GLU A 55 -14.01 -1.19 -13.35
N GLU A 56 -14.26 0.08 -13.68
CA GLU A 56 -13.96 0.63 -15.01
C GLU A 56 -12.47 0.55 -15.33
N ILE A 57 -11.60 0.92 -14.38
CA ILE A 57 -10.14 0.79 -14.51
C ILE A 57 -9.79 -0.68 -14.79
N ARG A 58 -10.30 -1.63 -13.98
CA ARG A 58 -10.01 -3.06 -14.14
C ARG A 58 -10.53 -3.64 -15.46
N ARG A 59 -11.69 -3.20 -15.94
CA ARG A 59 -12.23 -3.61 -17.26
C ARG A 59 -11.39 -3.07 -18.41
N ASP A 60 -10.73 -1.93 -18.22
CA ASP A 60 -9.83 -1.31 -19.20
C ASP A 60 -8.46 -2.01 -19.31
N LYS A 61 -8.26 -3.12 -18.59
CA LYS A 61 -7.03 -3.93 -18.62
C LYS A 61 -6.48 -4.21 -20.03
N PRO A 62 -7.28 -4.48 -21.08
CA PRO A 62 -6.76 -4.67 -22.43
C PRO A 62 -6.02 -3.45 -23.01
N ASN A 63 -6.28 -2.25 -22.49
CA ASN A 63 -5.67 -1.00 -22.93
C ASN A 63 -4.51 -0.55 -22.04
N TRP A 64 -4.15 -1.32 -21.02
CA TRP A 64 -3.05 -0.97 -20.14
C TRP A 64 -1.70 -1.18 -20.83
N LEU A 65 -0.76 -0.26 -20.59
CA LEU A 65 0.61 -0.46 -21.05
C LEU A 65 1.23 -1.67 -20.37
N PRO A 66 2.06 -2.48 -21.05
CA PRO A 66 2.73 -3.65 -20.46
C PRO A 66 3.51 -3.32 -19.17
N ALA A 67 4.09 -2.13 -19.09
CA ALA A 67 4.79 -1.63 -17.91
C ALA A 67 3.89 -1.54 -16.65
N TRP A 68 2.58 -1.40 -16.81
CA TRP A 68 1.60 -1.30 -15.71
C TRP A 68 1.09 -2.68 -15.26
N LEU A 69 1.44 -3.73 -15.98
CA LEU A 69 1.17 -5.12 -15.61
C LEU A 69 2.34 -5.74 -14.84
N ALA A 70 3.48 -5.06 -14.77
CA ALA A 70 4.66 -5.55 -14.08
C ALA A 70 4.41 -5.74 -12.58
N PRO A 71 5.03 -6.74 -11.92
CA PRO A 71 4.81 -7.06 -10.50
C PRO A 71 5.00 -5.87 -9.55
N ASN A 72 5.87 -4.93 -9.93
CA ASN A 72 6.23 -3.77 -9.11
C ASN A 72 5.27 -2.57 -9.28
N PHE A 73 4.41 -2.59 -10.31
CA PHE A 73 3.47 -1.51 -10.66
C PHE A 73 2.11 -2.06 -11.04
N ALA A 74 1.71 -3.18 -10.43
CA ALA A 74 0.52 -3.92 -10.79
C ALA A 74 -0.74 -3.05 -10.62
N LEU A 75 -1.19 -2.46 -11.73
CA LEU A 75 -2.42 -1.66 -11.78
C LEU A 75 -3.64 -2.54 -11.46
N SER A 76 -3.53 -3.85 -11.67
CA SER A 76 -4.50 -4.84 -11.20
C SER A 76 -4.66 -4.83 -9.68
N TRP A 77 -3.54 -4.73 -8.95
CA TRP A 77 -3.49 -4.67 -7.49
C TRP A 77 -3.82 -3.29 -6.94
N THR A 78 -3.52 -2.20 -7.67
CA THR A 78 -3.67 -0.82 -7.15
C THR A 78 -4.86 -0.07 -7.73
N ALA A 79 -5.69 -0.71 -8.55
CA ALA A 79 -6.86 -0.07 -9.19
C ALA A 79 -7.81 0.57 -8.18
N GLU A 80 -7.98 0.00 -6.98
CA GLU A 80 -8.80 0.61 -5.94
C GLU A 80 -8.23 1.93 -5.42
N MET A 81 -6.90 2.08 -5.37
CA MET A 81 -6.27 3.33 -4.93
C MET A 81 -6.55 4.45 -5.94
N TYR A 82 -6.41 4.17 -7.24
CA TYR A 82 -6.74 5.12 -8.30
C TYR A 82 -8.24 5.44 -8.35
N GLY A 83 -9.10 4.41 -8.23
CA GLY A 83 -10.55 4.60 -8.20
C GLY A 83 -11.00 5.51 -7.06
N TYR A 84 -10.41 5.36 -5.88
CA TYR A 84 -10.65 6.25 -4.74
C TYR A 84 -10.29 7.71 -5.07
N ILE A 85 -9.05 7.94 -5.55
CA ILE A 85 -8.55 9.28 -5.87
C ILE A 85 -9.48 10.00 -6.84
N PHE A 86 -9.89 9.32 -7.91
CA PHE A 86 -10.74 9.91 -8.94
C PHE A 86 -12.17 10.11 -8.47
N ALA A 87 -12.71 9.22 -7.63
CA ALA A 87 -14.01 9.40 -7.01
C ALA A 87 -14.04 10.63 -6.11
N ALA A 88 -13.04 10.79 -5.24
CA ALA A 88 -12.92 11.95 -4.37
C ALA A 88 -12.76 13.26 -5.17
N ALA A 89 -11.93 13.26 -6.21
CA ALA A 89 -11.75 14.38 -7.12
C ALA A 89 -13.06 14.81 -7.81
N ARG A 90 -13.83 13.86 -8.35
CA ARG A 90 -15.13 14.13 -9.01
C ARG A 90 -16.17 14.70 -8.04
N LEU A 91 -16.12 14.31 -6.77
CA LEU A 91 -17.01 14.81 -5.72
C LEU A 91 -16.53 16.12 -5.07
N GLY A 92 -15.37 16.64 -5.49
CA GLY A 92 -14.79 17.85 -4.92
C GLY A 92 -14.30 17.68 -3.48
N ILE A 93 -14.01 16.44 -3.06
CA ILE A 93 -13.46 16.13 -1.72
C ILE A 93 -11.94 16.22 -1.75
N LYS A 94 -11.40 17.17 -0.98
CA LYS A 94 -9.96 17.43 -0.87
C LYS A 94 -9.33 16.66 0.28
N HIS A 95 -8.06 16.32 0.12
CA HIS A 95 -7.30 15.62 1.15
C HIS A 95 -6.36 16.57 1.87
N THR A 96 -6.05 16.22 3.11
CA THR A 96 -4.87 16.73 3.81
C THR A 96 -3.79 15.67 3.70
N VAL A 97 -2.78 15.90 2.87
CA VAL A 97 -1.63 14.99 2.73
C VAL A 97 -0.66 15.26 3.86
N SER A 98 -0.33 14.19 4.58
CA SER A 98 0.67 14.20 5.64
C SER A 98 1.75 13.20 5.30
N ASP A 99 2.97 13.70 5.11
CA ASP A 99 4.16 12.87 4.85
C ASP A 99 4.34 11.81 5.97
N ARG A 100 3.97 12.16 7.20
CA ARG A 100 3.98 11.26 8.36
C ARG A 100 3.05 10.05 8.26
N ALA A 101 2.06 10.09 7.37
CA ALA A 101 1.11 9.00 7.15
C ALA A 101 1.36 8.30 5.80
N GLN A 102 1.76 9.04 4.77
CA GLN A 102 1.92 8.54 3.40
C GLN A 102 3.28 7.87 3.14
N GLU A 103 4.11 7.70 4.18
CA GLU A 103 5.38 6.99 4.10
C GLU A 103 5.20 5.48 3.94
N ILE A 104 5.71 4.93 2.83
CA ILE A 104 5.69 3.49 2.55
C ILE A 104 7.07 2.87 2.81
N VAL A 105 7.06 1.77 3.55
CA VAL A 105 8.23 0.95 3.88
C VAL A 105 8.91 0.46 2.60
N GLY A 106 10.18 0.84 2.41
CA GLY A 106 10.99 0.50 1.24
C GLY A 106 11.18 1.63 0.21
N PHE A 107 10.45 2.75 0.31
CA PHE A 107 10.60 3.92 -0.57
C PHE A 107 11.07 5.18 0.18
N ASN A 108 10.59 5.41 1.41
CA ASN A 108 11.17 6.41 2.31
C ASN A 108 11.94 5.70 3.42
N LYS A 109 13.17 6.17 3.70
CA LYS A 109 14.12 5.51 4.61
C LYS A 109 14.10 6.09 6.04
N LYS A 110 13.15 6.97 6.37
CA LYS A 110 13.13 7.68 7.65
C LYS A 110 12.17 7.04 8.63
N VAL A 111 12.64 6.78 9.85
CA VAL A 111 11.89 6.13 10.95
C VAL A 111 11.05 7.15 11.76
N ALA A 112 10.92 8.40 11.27
CA ALA A 112 10.27 9.49 12.01
C ALA A 112 8.74 9.53 11.86
N ALA A 113 8.15 8.64 11.05
CA ALA A 113 6.70 8.54 10.88
C ALA A 113 6.04 7.80 12.08
N PRO A 114 4.95 8.35 12.65
CA PRO A 114 4.17 7.67 13.69
C PRO A 114 3.40 6.45 13.17
N ILE A 115 3.36 6.22 11.86
CA ILE A 115 2.64 5.12 11.21
C ILE A 115 3.63 4.31 10.38
N LEU A 116 3.71 3.01 10.66
CA LEU A 116 4.51 2.06 9.88
C LEU A 116 3.60 1.24 8.99
N HIS A 117 3.80 1.31 7.68
CA HIS A 117 3.03 0.50 6.73
C HIS A 117 3.48 -0.97 6.80
N TYR A 118 2.57 -1.88 7.16
CA TYR A 118 2.88 -3.32 7.16
C TYR A 118 2.97 -3.86 5.72
N SER A 119 4.16 -3.75 5.14
CA SER A 119 4.47 -4.07 3.75
C SER A 119 4.49 -5.56 3.43
N LEU A 120 4.45 -5.87 2.14
CA LEU A 120 4.30 -7.23 1.62
C LEU A 120 5.54 -8.10 1.78
N LYS A 121 6.73 -7.59 1.44
CA LYS A 121 7.96 -8.39 1.34
C LYS A 121 9.11 -7.74 2.11
N ILE A 122 9.71 -8.51 3.02
CA ILE A 122 10.94 -8.15 3.73
C ILE A 122 12.03 -9.16 3.35
N ASP A 123 13.15 -8.66 2.82
CA ASP A 123 14.35 -9.48 2.60
C ASP A 123 14.96 -9.84 3.96
N VAL A 124 15.18 -11.14 4.18
CA VAL A 124 15.73 -11.69 5.43
C VAL A 124 17.07 -12.40 5.21
N GLY A 125 17.71 -12.19 4.05
CA GLY A 125 18.99 -12.80 3.70
C GLY A 125 18.87 -14.15 3.01
N ASP A 126 19.99 -14.66 2.49
CA ASP A 126 20.13 -16.01 1.90
C ASP A 126 19.11 -16.33 0.80
N GLY A 127 18.71 -15.32 0.02
CA GLY A 127 17.71 -15.47 -1.04
C GLY A 127 16.28 -15.65 -0.53
N LYS A 128 16.05 -15.54 0.79
CA LYS A 128 14.74 -15.72 1.43
C LYS A 128 14.06 -14.37 1.65
N SER A 129 12.74 -14.44 1.69
CA SER A 129 11.92 -13.29 2.06
C SER A 129 10.80 -13.71 3.00
N TRP A 130 10.45 -12.80 3.89
CA TRP A 130 9.33 -12.94 4.79
C TRP A 130 8.17 -12.06 4.31
N HIS A 131 6.97 -12.63 4.34
CA HIS A 131 5.76 -11.97 3.86
C HIS A 131 4.64 -12.06 4.88
N LYS A 132 3.82 -11.01 4.95
CA LYS A 132 2.61 -11.00 5.78
C LYS A 132 1.54 -12.01 5.34
N TYR A 133 1.69 -12.57 4.13
CA TYR A 133 0.81 -13.60 3.60
C TYR A 133 1.11 -14.99 4.17
N PHE A 134 2.25 -15.18 4.84
CA PHE A 134 2.53 -16.46 5.47
C PHE A 134 1.54 -16.68 6.62
N GLU A 135 0.94 -17.87 6.69
CA GLU A 135 -0.04 -18.23 7.71
C GLU A 135 0.52 -18.04 9.13
N ASN A 136 1.83 -18.27 9.29
CA ASN A 136 2.56 -18.09 10.54
C ASN A 136 3.28 -16.73 10.66
N ALA A 137 2.99 -15.74 9.82
CA ALA A 137 3.68 -14.44 9.86
C ALA A 137 3.56 -13.75 11.23
N GLY A 138 2.44 -13.93 11.94
CA GLY A 138 2.23 -13.37 13.27
C GLY A 138 3.06 -14.03 14.39
N THR A 139 3.55 -15.25 14.18
CA THR A 139 4.30 -16.01 15.19
C THR A 139 5.79 -16.09 14.86
N VAL A 140 6.12 -16.30 13.58
CA VAL A 140 7.48 -16.38 13.06
C VAL A 140 7.86 -15.05 12.44
N ILE A 141 8.42 -14.17 13.26
CA ILE A 141 8.92 -12.86 12.83
C ILE A 141 10.45 -12.93 12.74
N PRO A 142 11.05 -12.71 11.56
CA PRO A 142 12.47 -12.95 11.31
C PRO A 142 13.37 -11.88 11.96
N GLU A 143 14.65 -12.20 12.09
CA GLU A 143 15.68 -11.16 12.26
C GLU A 143 15.89 -10.40 10.94
N PRO A 144 16.15 -9.07 10.99
CA PRO A 144 16.50 -8.32 9.80
C PRO A 144 17.84 -8.80 9.23
N SER A 145 17.96 -8.79 7.90
CA SER A 145 19.23 -8.99 7.22
C SER A 145 20.06 -7.70 7.21
N PRO A 146 21.37 -7.76 6.89
CA PRO A 146 22.19 -6.57 6.70
C PRO A 146 21.66 -5.61 5.62
N LYS A 147 20.85 -6.11 4.68
CA LYS A 147 20.25 -5.33 3.59
C LYS A 147 18.88 -4.74 3.95
N THR A 148 18.28 -5.15 5.07
CA THR A 148 16.98 -4.64 5.51
C THR A 148 17.08 -3.14 5.84
N ASP A 149 16.19 -2.32 5.29
CA ASP A 149 16.14 -0.88 5.61
C ASP A 149 15.64 -0.62 7.04
N ASP A 150 15.92 0.57 7.57
CA ASP A 150 15.66 0.89 8.98
C ASP A 150 14.16 0.91 9.33
N VAL A 151 13.30 1.21 8.36
CA VAL A 151 11.85 1.18 8.55
C VAL A 151 11.36 -0.26 8.70
N LYS A 152 11.87 -1.18 7.86
CA LYS A 152 11.60 -2.63 8.00
C LYS A 152 12.17 -3.19 9.30
N LYS A 153 13.39 -2.79 9.70
CA LYS A 153 13.97 -3.20 10.99
C LYS A 153 13.08 -2.78 12.15
N ARG A 154 12.62 -1.52 12.16
CA ARG A 154 11.70 -1.02 13.18
C ARG A 154 10.40 -1.79 13.21
N LEU A 155 9.80 -2.04 12.05
CA LEU A 155 8.57 -2.83 11.94
C LEU A 155 8.75 -4.24 12.52
N LEU A 156 9.82 -4.95 12.17
CA LEU A 156 10.12 -6.28 12.70
C LEU A 156 10.27 -6.27 14.23
N HIS A 157 10.93 -5.25 14.77
CA HIS A 157 11.09 -5.07 16.21
C HIS A 157 9.73 -4.89 16.92
N GLU A 158 8.90 -3.95 16.44
CA GLU A 158 7.56 -3.69 17.00
C GLU A 158 6.64 -4.92 16.94
N LEU A 159 6.69 -5.68 15.84
CA LEU A 159 5.93 -6.92 15.70
C LEU A 159 6.38 -7.98 16.70
N LYS A 160 7.69 -8.11 16.96
CA LYS A 160 8.21 -9.06 17.96
C LYS A 160 7.75 -8.68 19.36
N GLU A 161 7.87 -7.41 19.74
CA GLU A 161 7.37 -6.95 21.03
C GLU A 161 5.87 -7.22 21.19
N ALA A 162 5.08 -6.94 20.15
CA ALA A 162 3.65 -7.19 20.17
C ALA A 162 3.32 -8.68 20.30
N ARG A 163 4.01 -9.55 19.54
CA ARG A 163 3.87 -11.01 19.64
C ARG A 163 4.18 -11.49 21.05
N ASP A 164 5.27 -11.03 21.65
CA ASP A 164 5.71 -11.48 22.97
C ASP A 164 4.70 -11.07 24.06
N LYS A 165 4.16 -9.84 23.96
CA LYS A 165 3.05 -9.36 24.80
C LYS A 165 1.79 -10.21 24.61
N LEU A 166 1.40 -10.53 23.38
CA LEU A 166 0.22 -11.37 23.09
C LEU A 166 0.40 -12.83 23.54
N GLY A 167 1.59 -13.41 23.33
CA GLY A 167 1.94 -14.77 23.74
C GLY A 167 1.94 -14.95 25.26
N SER A 168 2.21 -13.89 26.02
CA SER A 168 2.03 -13.89 27.48
C SER A 168 0.56 -13.99 27.92
N THR A 169 -0.40 -13.85 26.99
CA THR A 169 -1.84 -13.86 27.28
C THR A 169 -2.66 -15.01 26.69
N LYS A 170 -2.15 -15.86 25.77
CA LYS A 170 -2.89 -17.05 25.26
C LYS A 170 -1.98 -18.17 24.71
N LYS A 171 -2.36 -19.42 25.02
CA LYS A 171 -1.77 -20.71 24.58
C LYS A 171 -1.50 -20.75 23.06
N VAL A 172 -0.32 -21.26 22.73
CA VAL A 172 0.31 -21.43 21.41
C VAL A 172 -0.61 -22.15 20.40
N TRP A 173 -0.84 -21.53 19.24
CA TRP A 173 -1.42 -22.20 18.06
C TRP A 173 -0.28 -22.77 17.21
N GLY A 174 -0.26 -24.11 17.07
CA GLY A 174 0.20 -24.85 15.89
C GLY A 174 1.68 -24.79 15.51
N THR A 175 2.28 -25.96 15.28
CA THR A 175 3.63 -26.17 14.75
C THR A 175 3.84 -25.52 13.37
N ALA A 176 4.93 -24.76 13.24
CA ALA A 176 5.32 -23.99 12.07
C ALA A 176 5.72 -24.88 10.87
N SER A 177 5.24 -24.51 9.68
CA SER A 177 5.76 -24.98 8.39
C SER A 177 6.47 -23.84 7.65
N TYR A 178 7.44 -24.22 6.84
CA TYR A 178 8.68 -23.50 6.53
C TYR A 178 8.58 -22.39 5.47
N PHE A 179 9.58 -21.52 5.50
CA PHE A 179 9.96 -20.58 4.44
C PHE A 179 9.76 -21.18 3.04
N ALA A 180 8.81 -20.66 2.27
CA ALA A 180 8.77 -20.93 0.84
C ALA A 180 9.92 -20.17 0.17
N ALA A 181 10.89 -20.89 -0.37
CA ALA A 181 11.63 -20.38 -1.52
C ALA A 181 10.65 -20.39 -2.69
N GLU A 182 10.38 -19.23 -3.29
CA GLU A 182 9.68 -19.21 -4.58
C GLU A 182 10.68 -19.61 -5.69
N PRO A 183 10.19 -20.29 -6.76
CA PRO A 183 11.00 -20.72 -7.90
C PRO A 183 11.60 -19.58 -8.73
#